data_AF-A0A9N9H957-F1
#
_entry.id   AF-A0A9N9H957-F1
#
_cell.length_a   1.000
_cell.length_b   1.000
_cell.length_c   1.000
_cell.angle_alpha   90.00
_cell.angle_beta   90.00
_cell.angle_gamma   90.00
#
_symmetry.space_group_name_H-M   'P 1'
#
loop_
_entity.id
_entity.type
_entity.pdbx_description
1 polymer ?
#
loop_
_entity_poly.entity_id
_entity_poly.type
_entity_poly.pdbx_seq_one_letter_code
_entity_poly.pdbx_strand_id
1 'polypeptide(L)' 'MLINITLPSVEEVNEWWPTDVATFLGSNKKKLFLEDDDIKTLKDNRVSGPAFLKLTLEKLLASPYELPGGPAE' A
#
# COMPACT_ATOMS: atom_id res chain seq x y z
N MET A 1 19.90 3.54 -13.78
CA MET A 1 19.97 2.23 -13.11
C MET A 1 18.57 1.63 -13.12
N LEU A 2 18.36 0.52 -13.81
CA LEU A 2 17.12 -0.24 -13.72
C LEU A 2 17.15 -0.97 -12.39
N ILE A 3 16.29 -0.58 -11.45
CA ILE A 3 16.15 -1.29 -10.17
C ILE A 3 15.37 -2.55 -10.47
N ASN A 4 16.02 -3.71 -10.38
CA ASN A 4 15.36 -5.01 -10.50
C ASN A 4 14.51 -5.19 -9.24
N ILE A 5 13.20 -4.92 -9.35
CA ILE A 5 12.27 -5.05 -8.23
C ILE A 5 11.84 -6.50 -8.19
N THR A 6 12.31 -7.26 -7.20
CA THR A 6 11.67 -8.54 -6.89
C THR A 6 10.34 -8.21 -6.23
N LEU A 7 9.25 -8.43 -6.94
CA LEU A 7 7.92 -8.33 -6.36
C LEU A 7 7.66 -9.55 -5.48
N PRO A 8 7.02 -9.38 -4.31
CA PRO A 8 6.61 -10.50 -3.48
C PRO A 8 5.54 -11.31 -4.21
N SER A 9 5.44 -12.60 -3.86
CA SER A 9 4.34 -13.43 -4.39
C SER A 9 3.02 -13.10 -3.71
N VAL A 10 1.90 -13.52 -4.30
CA VAL A 10 0.57 -13.33 -3.69
C VAL A 10 0.47 -14.10 -2.37
N GLU A 11 1.05 -15.29 -2.30
CA GLU A 11 1.11 -16.12 -1.09
C GLU A 11 1.89 -15.42 0.01
N GLU A 12 3.03 -14.80 -0.31
CA GLU A 12 3.81 -14.01 0.63
C GLU A 12 3.02 -12.81 1.15
N VAL A 13 2.39 -12.06 0.24
CA VAL A 13 1.58 -10.89 0.63
C VAL A 13 0.41 -11.30 1.50
N ASN A 14 -0.23 -12.45 1.29
CA ASN A 14 -1.34 -12.89 2.13
C ASN A 14 -0.98 -13.07 3.62
N GLU A 15 0.30 -13.29 3.94
CA GLU A 15 0.79 -13.44 5.32
C GLU A 15 1.18 -12.10 5.97
N TRP A 16 1.14 -10.99 5.23
CA TRP A 16 1.61 -9.70 5.72
C TRP A 16 0.73 -9.08 6.81
N TRP A 17 1.39 -8.61 7.86
CA TRP A 17 0.83 -7.69 8.83
C TRP A 17 0.75 -6.26 8.26
N PRO A 18 -0.04 -5.36 8.87
CA PRO A 18 -0.09 -3.97 8.44
C PRO A 18 1.27 -3.25 8.44
N THR A 19 2.21 -3.68 9.29
CA THR A 19 3.59 -3.18 9.29
C THR A 19 4.39 -3.61 8.07
N ASP A 20 4.12 -4.80 7.53
CA ASP A 20 4.80 -5.32 6.34
C ASP A 20 4.30 -4.59 5.09
N VAL A 21 2.97 -4.37 4.99
CA VAL A 21 2.36 -3.52 3.96
C VAL A 21 2.97 -2.12 3.99
N ALA A 22 3.04 -1.49 5.18
CA ALA A 22 3.63 -0.16 5.32
C ALA A 22 5.12 -0.13 4.94
N THR A 23 5.88 -1.19 5.25
CA THR A 23 7.30 -1.30 4.91
C THR A 23 7.49 -1.43 3.40
N PHE A 24 6.67 -2.24 2.74
CA PHE A 24 6.69 -2.40 1.28
C PHE A 24 6.37 -1.09 0.56
N LEU A 25 5.30 -0.41 0.97
CA LEU A 25 4.90 0.87 0.42
C LEU A 25 5.97 1.95 0.68
N GLY A 26 6.50 2.02 1.90
CA GLY A 26 7.56 2.97 2.27
C GLY A 26 8.84 2.79 1.45
N SER A 27 9.22 1.53 1.17
CA SER A 27 10.39 1.20 0.34
C SER A 27 10.19 1.61 -1.14
N ASN A 28 8.94 1.79 -1.57
CA ASN A 28 8.58 2.12 -2.95
C ASN A 28 7.92 3.51 -3.10
N LYS A 29 7.79 4.28 -2.03
CA LYS A 29 6.92 5.48 -1.97
C LYS A 29 7.17 6.50 -3.08
N LYS A 30 8.44 6.73 -3.44
CA LYS A 30 8.81 7.67 -4.53
C LYS A 30 8.29 7.22 -5.90
N LYS A 31 8.21 5.91 -6.15
CA LYS A 31 7.71 5.36 -7.42
C LYS A 31 6.19 5.34 -7.48
N LEU A 32 5.56 5.22 -6.31
CA LEU A 32 4.11 5.16 -6.14
C LEU A 32 3.49 6.53 -5.84
N PHE A 33 4.29 7.60 -5.89
CA PHE A 33 3.85 8.96 -5.55
C PHE A 33 3.15 9.06 -4.19
N LEU A 34 3.61 8.25 -3.22
CA LEU A 34 3.08 8.22 -1.86
C LEU A 34 3.88 9.13 -0.92
N GLU A 35 3.16 9.80 -0.03
CA GLU A 35 3.71 10.47 1.13
C GLU A 35 3.65 9.56 2.37
N ASP A 36 4.34 9.97 3.44
CA ASP A 36 4.36 9.19 4.68
C ASP A 36 2.96 9.12 5.33
N ASP A 37 2.13 10.15 5.14
CA ASP A 37 0.76 10.21 5.65
C ASP A 37 -0.18 9.25 4.90
N ASP A 38 0.00 9.04 3.59
CA ASP A 38 -0.80 8.06 2.83
C ASP A 38 -0.57 6.64 3.37
N ILE A 39 0.70 6.31 3.63
CA ILE A 39 1.11 5.00 4.17
C ILE A 39 0.61 4.85 5.61
N LYS A 40 0.70 5.92 6.40
CA LYS A 40 0.20 5.95 7.78
C LYS A 40 -1.32 5.70 7.81
N THR A 41 -2.09 6.29 6.89
CA THR A 41 -3.53 6.07 6.79
C THR A 41 -3.88 4.59 6.57
N LEU A 42 -3.18 3.89 5.68
CA LEU A 42 -3.38 2.45 5.46
C LEU A 42 -2.98 1.62 6.70
N LYS A 43 -1.88 1.99 7.36
CA LYS A 43 -1.41 1.31 8.58
C LYS A 43 -2.36 1.50 9.76
N ASP A 44 -2.86 2.72 9.99
CA ASP A 44 -3.77 3.05 11.08
C ASP A 44 -5.13 2.38 10.89
N ASN A 45 -5.57 2.22 9.64
CA ASN A 45 -6.72 1.40 9.27
C ASN A 45 -6.42 -0.12 9.25
N ARG A 46 -5.24 -0.53 9.70
CA ARG A 46 -4.83 -1.93 9.85
C ARG A 46 -4.97 -2.76 8.57
N VAL A 47 -4.63 -2.16 7.43
CA VAL A 47 -4.63 -2.87 6.14
C VAL A 47 -3.56 -3.95 6.17
N SER A 48 -3.97 -5.20 6.35
CA SER A 48 -3.13 -6.38 6.23
C SER A 48 -2.98 -6.81 4.77
N GLY A 49 -2.08 -7.76 4.51
CA GLY A 49 -1.87 -8.34 3.20
C GLY A 49 -3.12 -8.73 2.41
N PRO A 50 -4.04 -9.56 2.96
CA PRO A 50 -5.26 -9.92 2.28
C PRO A 50 -6.20 -8.75 1.99
N ALA A 51 -6.17 -7.70 2.82
CA ALA A 51 -6.93 -6.47 2.58
C ALA A 51 -6.26 -5.62 1.49
N PHE A 52 -4.93 -5.51 1.52
CA PHE A 52 -4.11 -4.81 0.55
C PHE A 52 -4.33 -5.35 -0.86
N LEU A 53 -4.32 -6.67 -1.04
CA LEU A 53 -4.60 -7.34 -2.32
C LEU A 53 -6.03 -7.09 -2.85
N LYS A 54 -6.94 -6.62 -2.01
CA LYS A 54 -8.34 -6.33 -2.35
C LYS A 54 -8.66 -4.84 -2.43
N LEU A 55 -7.65 -3.98 -2.30
CA LEU A 55 -7.82 -2.55 -2.49
C LEU A 55 -8.12 -2.27 -3.96
N THR A 56 -8.98 -1.28 -4.16
CA THR A 56 -9.36 -0.76 -5.48
C THR A 56 -9.29 0.75 -5.38
N LEU A 57 -9.18 1.42 -6.53
CA LEU A 57 -9.24 2.89 -6.60
C LEU A 57 -10.47 3.43 -5.85
N GLU A 58 -11.65 2.84 -6.07
CA GLU A 58 -12.88 3.22 -5.37
C GLU A 58 -12.77 3.13 -3.85
N LYS A 59 -12.16 2.06 -3.33
CA LYS A 59 -11.95 1.92 -1.87
C LYS A 59 -10.97 2.97 -1.36
N LEU A 60 -9.87 3.19 -2.07
CA LEU A 60 -8.83 4.15 -1.66
C LEU A 60 -9.36 5.58 -1.61
N LEU A 61 -10.25 5.97 -2.53
CA LEU A 61 -10.88 7.30 -2.55
C LEU A 61 -11.99 7.47 -1.52
N ALA A 62 -12.55 6.38 -0.99
CA ALA A 62 -13.67 6.40 -0.06
C ALA A 62 -13.23 6.21 1.40
N SER A 63 -14.16 6.46 2.33
CA SER A 63 -13.96 6.11 3.74
C SER A 63 -13.67 4.61 3.88
N PRO A 64 -12.67 4.21 4.68
CA PRO A 64 -11.96 5.02 5.67
C PRO A 64 -10.59 5.55 5.23
N TYR A 65 -10.22 5.41 3.96
CA TYR A 65 -8.86 5.75 3.50
C TYR A 65 -8.79 7.17 2.95
N GLU A 66 -9.79 7.60 2.17
CA GLU A 66 -9.91 8.96 1.65
C GLU A 66 -8.59 9.51 1.06
N LEU A 67 -7.82 8.64 0.40
CA LEU A 67 -6.54 9.03 -0.19
C LEU A 67 -6.79 10.00 -1.36
N PRO A 68 -5.86 10.95 -1.59
CA PRO A 68 -5.94 11.81 -2.77
C PRO A 68 -5.85 10.99 -4.07
N GLY A 69 -6.42 11.52 -5.16
CA GLY A 69 -6.51 10.80 -6.43
C GLY A 69 -5.16 10.34 -7.00
N GLY A 70 -4.12 11.17 -6.91
CA GLY A 70 -2.78 10.81 -7.40
C GLY A 70 -2.19 9.58 -6.69
N PRO A 71 -2.03 9.61 -5.36
CA PRO A 71 -1.61 8.44 -4.56
C PRO A 71 -2.46 7.18 -4.74
N ALA A 72 -3.72 7.31 -5.16
CA ALA A 72 -4.64 6.19 -5.33
C ALA A 72 -4.63 5.55 -6.73
N GLU A 73 -4.05 6.21 -7.73
CA GLU A 73 -4.04 5.81 -9.16
C GLU A 73 -2.83 4.97 -9.59
#